data_AF-A0A519VY96-F1
#
_entry.id   AF-A0A519VY96-F1
#
_cell.length_a   1.000
_cell.length_b   1.000
_cell.length_c   1.000
_cell.angle_alpha   90.00
_cell.angle_beta   90.00
_cell.angle_gamma   90.00
#
_symmetry.space_group_name_H-M   'P 1'
#
loop_
_entity.id
_entity.type
_entity.pdbx_description
1 polymer ?
#
loop_
_entity_poly.entity_id
_entity_poly.type
_entity_poly.pdbx_seq_one_letter_code
_entity_poly.pdbx_strand_id
1 'polypeptide(L)'
;MEIYQYDVYLGLGRADDALRWYNKMLSTTDTYPRAGTKWFKDWFYPVYMQHGKTKVLSNFFSLLAKHFPKKTFNNGTATYPEYTRNLNFGEFIHFWSGAAGTDLKALALTAFGDKDEQGNNWATQLTQAKAAFPDVKY
;
A
#
# COMPACT_ATOMS: atom_id res chain seq x y z
N MET A 1 5.56 -0.46 -8.69
CA MET A 1 4.18 -0.44 -8.18
C MET A 1 3.36 0.46 -9.09
N GLU A 2 2.23 -0.05 -9.62
CA GLU A 2 1.54 0.46 -10.81
C GLU A 2 1.03 1.91 -10.68
N ILE A 3 0.57 2.28 -9.48
CA ILE A 3 0.04 3.62 -9.20
C ILE A 3 1.12 4.71 -9.18
N TYR A 4 2.36 4.38 -8.80
CA TYR A 4 3.47 5.35 -8.83
C TYR A 4 3.87 5.68 -10.25
N GLN A 5 3.86 4.70 -11.16
CA GLN A 5 4.13 4.96 -12.57
C GLN A 5 3.05 5.86 -13.18
N TYR A 6 1.79 5.64 -12.81
CA TYR A 6 0.67 6.49 -13.21
C TYR A 6 0.84 7.92 -12.68
N ASP A 7 1.13 8.09 -11.38
CA ASP A 7 1.35 9.38 -10.74
C ASP A 7 2.53 10.14 -11.36
N VAL A 8 3.64 9.45 -11.67
CA VAL A 8 4.80 10.04 -12.37
C VAL A 8 4.43 10.55 -13.76
N TYR A 9 3.67 9.79 -14.55
CA TYR A 9 3.24 10.28 -15.87
C TYR A 9 2.37 11.52 -15.76
N LEU A 10 1.45 11.57 -14.78
CA LEU A 10 0.65 12.76 -14.51
C LEU A 10 1.53 13.95 -14.06
N GLY A 11 2.46 13.73 -13.14
CA GLY A 11 3.37 14.75 -12.62
C GLY A 11 4.32 15.33 -13.67
N LEU A 12 4.67 14.54 -14.69
CA LEU A 12 5.49 14.96 -15.84
C LEU A 12 4.66 15.56 -17.00
N GLY A 13 3.33 15.70 -16.85
CA GLY A 13 2.45 16.21 -17.91
C GLY A 13 2.28 15.26 -19.11
N ARG A 14 2.63 13.98 -18.95
CA ARG A 14 2.55 12.96 -20.01
C ARG A 14 1.16 12.29 -20.03
N ALA A 15 0.13 13.07 -20.38
CA ALA A 15 -1.26 12.63 -20.32
C ALA A 15 -1.54 11.36 -21.15
N ASP A 16 -0.99 11.25 -22.35
CA ASP A 16 -1.19 10.08 -23.22
C ASP A 16 -0.58 8.81 -22.63
N ASP A 17 0.60 8.91 -22.00
CA ASP A 17 1.22 7.79 -21.31
C ASP A 17 0.43 7.38 -20.06
N ALA A 18 -0.08 8.36 -19.32
CA ALA A 18 -0.94 8.10 -18.17
C ALA A 18 -2.22 7.38 -18.58
N LEU A 19 -2.88 7.82 -19.67
CA LEU A 19 -4.08 7.18 -20.20
C LEU A 19 -3.81 5.75 -20.70
N ARG A 20 -2.74 5.56 -21.49
CA ARG A 20 -2.32 4.23 -21.94
C ARG A 20 -2.04 3.31 -20.75
N TRP A 21 -1.33 3.81 -19.74
CA TRP A 21 -0.99 3.04 -18.55
C TRP A 21 -2.23 2.67 -17.74
N TYR A 22 -3.13 3.63 -17.49
CA TYR A 22 -4.41 3.42 -16.83
C TYR A 22 -5.22 2.31 -17.51
N ASN A 23 -5.42 2.40 -18.83
CA ASN A 23 -6.19 1.41 -19.58
C ASN A 23 -5.57 0.01 -19.50
N LYS A 24 -4.24 -0.08 -19.55
CA LYS A 24 -3.53 -1.35 -19.38
C LYS A 24 -3.78 -1.93 -17.99
N MET A 25 -3.52 -1.15 -16.94
CA MET A 25 -3.58 -1.62 -15.55
C MET A 25 -5.01 -1.93 -15.07
N LEU A 26 -6.05 -1.38 -15.70
CA LEU A 26 -7.44 -1.80 -15.44
C LEU A 26 -7.71 -3.26 -15.81
N SER A 27 -6.98 -3.80 -16.79
CA SER A 27 -7.12 -5.19 -17.24
C SER A 27 -6.13 -6.15 -16.59
N THR A 28 -5.09 -5.62 -15.94
CA THR A 28 -4.03 -6.41 -15.30
C THR A 28 -4.54 -7.14 -14.07
N THR A 29 -4.15 -8.40 -13.95
CA THR A 29 -4.42 -9.28 -12.81
C THR A 29 -3.12 -9.88 -12.31
N ASP A 30 -2.99 -10.00 -11.00
CA ASP A 30 -1.88 -10.64 -10.31
C ASP A 30 -2.31 -11.93 -9.62
N THR A 31 -1.30 -12.73 -9.27
CA THR A 31 -1.46 -13.92 -8.43
C THR A 31 -1.33 -13.64 -6.93
N TYR A 32 -0.87 -12.44 -6.56
CA TYR A 32 -0.73 -11.99 -5.18
C TYR A 32 -1.85 -11.01 -4.79
N PRO A 33 -2.43 -11.07 -3.57
CA PRO A 33 -2.24 -12.15 -2.58
C PRO A 33 -2.94 -13.45 -3.01
N ARG A 34 -3.80 -13.38 -4.04
CA ARG A 34 -4.46 -14.54 -4.66
C ARG A 34 -4.69 -14.30 -6.15
N ALA A 35 -4.88 -15.39 -6.90
CA ALA A 35 -5.15 -15.35 -8.33
C ALA A 35 -6.33 -14.43 -8.68
N GLY A 36 -6.13 -13.56 -9.68
CA GLY A 36 -7.15 -12.65 -10.20
C GLY A 36 -7.23 -11.31 -9.47
N THR A 37 -6.33 -11.04 -8.52
CA THR A 37 -6.29 -9.75 -7.82
C THR A 37 -5.96 -8.62 -8.80
N LYS A 38 -6.69 -7.51 -8.77
CA LYS A 38 -6.43 -6.34 -9.62
C LYS A 38 -5.98 -5.16 -8.78
N TRP A 39 -4.70 -5.14 -8.41
CA TRP A 39 -4.13 -4.15 -7.49
C TRP A 39 -4.39 -2.70 -7.90
N PHE A 40 -4.08 -2.35 -9.15
CA PHE A 40 -4.35 -1.00 -9.63
C PHE A 40 -5.83 -0.65 -9.58
N LYS A 41 -6.69 -1.50 -10.16
CA LYS A 41 -8.11 -1.20 -10.35
C LYS A 41 -8.88 -1.15 -9.03
N ASP A 42 -8.69 -2.14 -8.17
CA ASP A 42 -9.60 -2.40 -7.04
C ASP A 42 -9.05 -1.83 -5.72
N TRP A 43 -7.75 -1.51 -5.65
CA TRP A 43 -7.13 -0.94 -4.45
C TRP A 43 -6.46 0.41 -4.69
N PHE A 44 -5.37 0.44 -5.47
CA PHE A 44 -4.52 1.64 -5.51
C PHE A 44 -5.19 2.83 -6.20
N TYR A 45 -5.91 2.61 -7.30
CA TYR A 45 -6.56 3.71 -8.02
C TYR A 45 -7.72 4.34 -7.21
N PRO A 46 -8.64 3.57 -6.60
CA PRO A 46 -9.63 4.13 -5.67
C PRO A 46 -8.99 4.92 -4.52
N VAL A 47 -7.97 4.37 -3.85
CA VAL A 47 -7.30 5.05 -2.74
C VAL A 47 -6.66 6.36 -3.22
N TYR A 48 -5.94 6.32 -4.34
CA TYR A 48 -5.30 7.49 -4.92
C TYR A 48 -6.29 8.59 -5.29
N MET A 49 -7.38 8.24 -5.97
CA MET A 49 -8.36 9.21 -6.45
C MET A 49 -9.17 9.85 -5.32
N GLN A 50 -9.43 9.12 -4.24
CA GLN A 50 -10.30 9.57 -3.14
C GLN A 50 -9.53 10.25 -1.99
N HIS A 51 -8.22 10.04 -1.87
CA HIS A 51 -7.45 10.47 -0.70
C HIS A 51 -6.26 11.38 -1.05
N GLY A 52 -6.43 12.31 -2.00
CA GLY A 52 -5.43 13.35 -2.25
C GLY A 52 -4.22 12.89 -3.08
N LYS A 53 -4.37 11.85 -3.89
CA LYS A 53 -3.44 11.47 -4.97
C LYS A 53 -2.02 11.23 -4.46
N THR A 54 -1.02 11.97 -4.95
CA THR A 54 0.37 11.90 -4.51
C THR A 54 0.52 12.03 -2.98
N LYS A 55 -0.37 12.77 -2.31
CA LYS A 55 -0.32 12.96 -0.86
C LYS A 55 -0.51 11.64 -0.09
N VAL A 56 -1.51 10.82 -0.42
CA VAL A 56 -1.70 9.54 0.27
C VAL A 56 -0.54 8.58 0.01
N LEU A 57 0.02 8.59 -1.20
CA LEU A 57 1.21 7.79 -1.53
C LEU A 57 2.42 8.19 -0.66
N SER A 58 2.67 9.49 -0.54
CA SER A 58 3.75 10.02 0.29
C SER A 58 3.53 9.73 1.77
N ASN A 59 2.31 9.95 2.27
CA ASN A 59 1.95 9.71 3.66
C ASN A 59 2.20 8.25 4.09
N PHE A 60 1.89 7.28 3.22
CA PHE A 60 2.13 5.87 3.50
C PHE A 60 3.60 5.59 3.85
N PHE A 61 4.52 6.08 3.02
CA PHE A 61 5.95 5.91 3.29
C PHE A 61 6.44 6.72 4.49
N SER A 62 5.91 7.93 4.72
CA SER A 62 6.23 8.71 5.91
C SER A 62 5.82 8.00 7.19
N LEU A 63 4.63 7.37 7.21
CA LEU A 63 4.15 6.60 8.35
C LEU A 63 5.01 5.35 8.59
N LEU A 64 5.34 4.59 7.54
CA LEU A 64 6.24 3.44 7.67
C LEU A 64 7.62 3.86 8.19
N ALA A 65 8.19 4.93 7.64
CA ALA A 65 9.48 5.44 8.07
C ALA A 65 9.45 5.91 9.52
N LYS A 66 8.31 6.40 10.02
CA LYS A 66 8.19 6.86 11.41
C LYS A 66 7.94 5.73 12.41
N HIS A 67 7.09 4.76 12.06
CA HIS A 67 6.54 3.81 13.02
C HIS A 67 6.97 2.35 12.82
N PHE A 68 7.38 1.96 11.61
CA PHE A 68 7.69 0.56 11.34
C PHE A 68 9.11 0.21 11.85
N PRO A 69 9.31 -0.98 12.47
CA PRO A 69 10.56 -1.29 13.15
C PRO A 69 11.75 -1.34 12.20
N LYS A 70 12.86 -0.75 12.62
CA LYS A 70 14.11 -0.68 11.87
C LYS A 70 15.27 -1.24 12.68
N LYS A 71 16.21 -1.87 12.00
CA LYS A 71 17.53 -2.24 12.51
C LYS A 71 18.59 -1.40 11.80
N THR A 72 19.74 -1.27 12.44
CA THR A 72 20.93 -0.70 11.82
C THR A 72 21.55 -1.74 10.90
N PHE A 73 21.72 -1.41 9.62
CA PHE A 73 22.41 -2.24 8.65
C PHE A 73 23.71 -1.56 8.21
N ASN A 74 24.80 -2.31 8.12
CA ASN A 74 26.08 -1.83 7.62
C ASN A 74 26.50 -2.73 6.45
N ASN A 75 26.75 -2.11 5.29
CA ASN A 75 27.13 -2.83 4.06
C ASN A 75 28.66 -2.94 3.86
N GLY A 76 29.46 -2.61 4.88
CA GLY A 76 30.93 -2.50 4.81
C GLY A 76 31.44 -1.12 4.37
N THR A 77 30.56 -0.19 3.96
CA THR A 77 30.92 1.17 3.51
C THR A 77 30.13 2.25 4.23
N ALA A 78 28.83 2.01 4.46
CA ALA A 78 27.93 2.94 5.10
C ALA A 78 26.98 2.20 6.03
N THR A 79 26.48 2.93 7.02
CA THR A 79 25.45 2.46 7.94
C THR A 79 24.14 3.17 7.63
N TYR A 80 23.07 2.42 7.45
CA TYR A 80 21.73 2.95 7.19
C TYR A 80 20.65 2.12 7.91
N PRO A 81 19.50 2.73 8.22
CA PRO A 81 18.38 1.99 8.78
C PRO A 81 17.72 1.09 7.72
N GLU A 82 17.41 -0.15 8.08
CA GLU A 82 16.66 -1.10 7.27
C GLU A 82 15.45 -1.61 8.07
N TYR A 83 14.29 -1.82 7.43
CA TYR A 83 13.16 -2.45 8.10
C TYR A 83 13.51 -3.87 8.56
N THR A 84 13.06 -4.25 9.75
CA THR A 84 13.45 -5.55 10.33
C THR A 84 12.78 -6.75 9.65
N ARG A 85 11.67 -6.52 8.94
CA ARG A 85 10.85 -7.53 8.26
C ARG A 85 9.94 -6.88 7.22
N ASN A 86 9.20 -7.70 6.46
CA ASN A 86 8.10 -7.23 5.64
C ASN A 86 6.84 -6.95 6.47
N LEU A 87 5.93 -6.14 5.93
CA LEU A 87 4.58 -5.97 6.46
C LEU A 87 3.79 -7.27 6.25
N ASN A 88 2.97 -7.64 7.22
CA ASN A 88 1.85 -8.55 6.94
C ASN A 88 0.68 -7.78 6.30
N PHE A 89 -0.34 -8.50 5.85
CA PHE A 89 -1.44 -7.91 5.09
C PHE A 89 -2.32 -6.97 5.95
N GLY A 90 -2.50 -7.30 7.23
CA GLY A 90 -3.20 -6.43 8.18
C GLY A 90 -2.48 -5.12 8.46
N GLU A 91 -1.16 -5.15 8.61
CA GLU A 91 -0.33 -3.95 8.75
C GLU A 91 -0.35 -3.11 7.49
N PHE A 92 -0.26 -3.73 6.32
CA PHE A 92 -0.40 -3.04 5.04
C PHE A 92 -1.69 -2.21 5.01
N ILE A 93 -2.83 -2.81 5.37
CA ILE A 93 -4.13 -2.11 5.41
C ILE A 93 -4.15 -1.02 6.48
N HIS A 94 -3.56 -1.28 7.66
CA HIS A 94 -3.50 -0.32 8.76
C HIS A 94 -2.72 0.95 8.37
N PHE A 95 -1.54 0.79 7.78
CA PHE A 95 -0.71 1.91 7.34
C PHE A 95 -1.32 2.69 6.17
N TRP A 96 -1.98 2.01 5.22
CA TRP A 96 -2.72 2.70 4.15
C TRP A 96 -3.94 3.46 4.69
N SER A 97 -4.64 2.89 5.68
CA SER A 97 -5.75 3.59 6.34
C SER A 97 -5.27 4.86 7.03
N GLY A 98 -4.14 4.79 7.75
CA GLY A 98 -3.49 5.96 8.34
C GLY A 98 -3.05 6.99 7.30
N ALA A 99 -2.53 6.54 6.16
CA ALA A 99 -2.11 7.43 5.09
C ALA A 99 -3.29 8.17 4.44
N ALA A 100 -4.42 7.47 4.29
CA ALA A 100 -5.66 7.99 3.73
C ALA A 100 -6.47 8.83 4.74
N GLY A 101 -6.20 8.67 6.05
CA GLY A 101 -6.95 9.30 7.12
C GLY A 101 -8.38 8.75 7.28
N THR A 102 -8.63 7.51 6.83
CA THR A 102 -9.92 6.81 7.02
C THR A 102 -9.71 5.29 7.05
N ASP A 103 -10.62 4.54 7.68
CA ASP A 103 -10.56 3.07 7.70
C ASP A 103 -10.84 2.49 6.30
N LEU A 104 -9.83 1.84 5.71
CA LEU A 104 -9.91 1.22 4.38
C LEU A 104 -10.28 -0.27 4.42
N LYS A 105 -10.64 -0.83 5.59
CA LYS A 105 -10.96 -2.26 5.75
C LYS A 105 -12.04 -2.73 4.77
N ALA A 106 -13.09 -1.93 4.56
CA ALA A 106 -14.17 -2.29 3.64
C ALA A 106 -13.67 -2.39 2.19
N LEU A 107 -12.85 -1.42 1.75
CA LEU A 107 -12.23 -1.46 0.42
C LEU A 107 -11.28 -2.66 0.29
N ALA A 108 -10.52 -2.97 1.33
CA ALA A 108 -9.60 -4.11 1.33
C ALA A 108 -10.34 -5.45 1.21
N LEU A 109 -11.49 -5.60 1.90
CA LEU A 109 -12.34 -6.79 1.76
C LEU A 109 -12.86 -6.94 0.33
N THR A 110 -13.26 -5.85 -0.32
CA THR A 110 -13.69 -5.88 -1.72
C THR A 110 -12.54 -6.22 -2.67
N ALA A 111 -11.36 -5.62 -2.47
CA ALA A 111 -10.22 -5.83 -3.36
C ALA A 111 -9.55 -7.20 -3.19
N PHE A 112 -9.46 -7.71 -1.96
CA PHE A 112 -8.59 -8.83 -1.62
C PHE A 112 -9.31 -9.99 -0.91
N GLY A 113 -10.58 -9.84 -0.53
CA GLY A 113 -11.26 -10.78 0.36
C GLY A 113 -10.71 -10.69 1.78
N ASP A 114 -10.90 -11.72 2.59
CA ASP A 114 -10.49 -11.77 4.01
C ASP A 114 -9.19 -12.54 4.27
N LYS A 115 -8.58 -13.10 3.22
CA LYS A 115 -7.40 -13.96 3.31
C LYS A 115 -6.14 -13.30 2.77
N ASP A 116 -5.02 -13.47 3.46
CA ASP A 116 -3.68 -13.15 2.94
C ASP A 116 -3.17 -14.23 1.99
N GLU A 117 -1.95 -14.08 1.49
CA GLU A 117 -1.32 -15.04 0.57
C GLU A 117 -1.08 -16.45 1.14
N GLN A 118 -1.11 -16.58 2.48
CA GLN A 118 -0.97 -17.86 3.17
C GLN A 118 -2.32 -18.46 3.59
N GLY A 119 -3.44 -17.81 3.27
CA GLY A 119 -4.78 -18.26 3.67
C GLY A 119 -5.17 -17.90 5.11
N ASN A 120 -4.38 -17.06 5.79
CA ASN A 120 -4.71 -16.54 7.11
C ASN A 120 -5.71 -15.39 7.02
N ASN A 121 -6.51 -15.19 8.07
CA ASN A 121 -7.44 -14.07 8.11
C ASN A 121 -6.67 -12.77 8.44
N TRP A 122 -6.55 -11.87 7.46
CA TRP A 122 -5.83 -10.62 7.67
C TRP A 122 -6.59 -9.62 8.55
N ALA A 123 -7.90 -9.78 8.78
CA ALA A 123 -8.64 -8.91 9.70
C ALA A 123 -8.18 -9.10 11.17
N THR A 124 -7.71 -10.30 11.51
CA THR A 124 -7.02 -10.55 12.79
C THR A 124 -5.68 -9.82 12.83
N GLN A 125 -4.89 -9.89 11.75
CA GLN A 125 -3.63 -9.15 11.62
C GLN A 125 -3.86 -7.64 11.70
N LEU A 126 -4.94 -7.12 11.12
CA LEU A 126 -5.30 -5.70 11.18
C LEU A 126 -5.60 -5.27 12.62
N THR A 127 -6.28 -6.12 13.39
CA THR A 127 -6.53 -5.86 14.81
C THR A 127 -5.23 -5.82 15.61
N GLN A 128 -4.31 -6.75 15.34
CA GLN A 128 -2.98 -6.77 15.94
C GLN A 128 -2.15 -5.54 15.51
N ALA A 129 -2.24 -5.12 14.25
CA ALA A 129 -1.55 -3.94 13.72
C ALA A 129 -2.03 -2.66 14.42
N LYS A 130 -3.34 -2.49 14.62
CA LYS A 130 -3.91 -1.37 15.39
C LYS A 130 -3.36 -1.30 16.82
N ALA A 131 -3.13 -2.45 17.46
CA ALA A 131 -2.54 -2.52 18.79
C ALA A 131 -1.02 -2.28 18.81
N ALA A 132 -0.31 -2.78 17.79
CA ALA A 132 1.14 -2.65 17.67
C ALA A 132 1.60 -1.26 17.23
N PHE A 133 0.78 -0.56 16.44
CA PHE A 133 1.08 0.76 15.88
C PHE A 133 -0.01 1.79 16.24
N PRO A 134 -0.30 2.00 17.55
CA PRO A 134 -1.43 2.82 17.96
C PRO A 134 -1.33 4.28 17.51
N ASP A 135 -0.14 4.78 17.18
CA ASP A 135 0.08 6.16 16.70
C ASP A 135 -0.29 6.38 15.23
N VAL A 136 -0.57 5.31 14.47
CA VAL A 136 -1.12 5.40 13.12
C VAL A 136 -2.64 5.57 13.23
N LYS A 137 -3.11 6.82 13.11
CA LYS A 137 -4.52 7.21 13.32
C LYS A 137 -5.27 7.41 12.01
N TYR A 138 -6.57 7.10 12.02
CA TYR A 138 -7.55 7.31 10.95
C TYR A 138 -8.97 7.06 11.46
#